data_AF-A0A7D7QM10-F1
#
_entry.id   AF-A0A7D7QM10-F1
#
_cell.length_a   1.000
_cell.length_b   1.000
_cell.length_c   1.000
_cell.angle_alpha   90.00
_cell.angle_beta   90.00
_cell.angle_gamma   90.00
#
_symmetry.space_group_name_H-M   'P 1'
#
loop_
_entity.id
_entity.type
_entity.pdbx_description
1 polymer ?
#
loop_
_entity_poly.entity_id
_entity_poly.type
_entity_poly.pdbx_seq_one_letter_code
_entity_poly.pdbx_strand_id
1 'polypeptide(L)'
;MRTPTETYLQKAWSDPLGNVTIDDVKTAIEEIQEMDEEHGAFWVGVIYDEENVLETSKDLNVIAVFSDDPEVQFRKQADNWTQIENLYSMFLKGDLEAVKTALKNEE
;
A
#
# COMPACT_ATOMS: atom_id res chain seq x y z
N MET A 1 3.28 12.32 15.66
CA MET A 1 3.07 11.68 14.36
C MET A 1 3.14 12.75 13.31
N ARG A 2 3.90 12.53 12.23
CA ARG A 2 3.96 13.45 11.10
C ARG A 2 2.65 13.32 10.31
N THR A 3 2.09 14.42 9.84
CA THR A 3 0.89 14.39 8.99
C THR A 3 1.33 14.50 7.54
N PRO A 4 0.86 13.61 6.63
CA PRO A 4 1.16 13.74 5.21
C PRO A 4 0.53 15.02 4.64
N THR A 5 1.21 15.62 3.67
CA THR A 5 0.69 16.76 2.91
C THR A 5 -0.36 16.31 1.90
N GLU A 6 -0.22 15.10 1.38
CA GLU A 6 -1.16 14.47 0.46
C GLU A 6 -1.13 12.95 0.60
N THR A 7 -2.28 12.32 0.38
CA THR A 7 -2.40 10.88 0.18
C THR A 7 -3.25 10.60 -1.05
N TYR A 8 -2.91 9.54 -1.79
CA TYR A 8 -3.71 9.10 -2.93
C TYR A 8 -3.76 7.57 -3.04
N LEU A 9 -4.83 7.07 -3.66
CA LEU A 9 -5.08 5.65 -3.96
C LEU A 9 -5.27 5.57 -5.46
N GLN A 10 -4.44 4.78 -6.11
CA GLN A 10 -4.53 4.52 -7.53
C GLN A 10 -4.83 3.04 -7.74
N LYS A 11 -5.92 2.76 -8.45
CA LYS A 11 -6.34 1.41 -8.83
C LYS A 11 -5.99 1.21 -10.29
N ALA A 12 -5.53 0.03 -10.70
CA ALA A 12 -5.22 -0.23 -12.11
C ALA A 12 -6.46 -0.13 -13.02
N TRP A 13 -7.67 -0.16 -12.44
CA TRP A 13 -8.95 -0.12 -13.13
C TRP A 13 -9.74 1.19 -12.97
N SER A 14 -9.19 2.24 -12.34
CA SER A 14 -9.91 3.51 -12.19
C SER A 14 -9.00 4.73 -12.15
N ASP A 15 -9.60 5.93 -12.16
CA ASP A 15 -8.91 7.18 -11.83
C ASP A 15 -8.43 7.20 -10.38
N PRO A 16 -7.37 7.99 -10.06
CA PRO A 16 -6.86 8.13 -8.70
C PRO A 16 -7.84 8.86 -7.80
N LEU A 17 -7.85 8.46 -6.53
CA LEU A 17 -8.58 9.10 -5.44
C LEU A 17 -7.60 9.79 -4.49
N GLY A 18 -7.80 11.07 -4.19
CA GLY A 18 -7.03 11.80 -3.17
C GLY A 18 -7.67 11.76 -1.78
N ASN A 19 -6.93 12.17 -0.74
CA ASN A 19 -7.35 12.17 0.66
C ASN A 19 -7.80 10.78 1.17
N VAL A 20 -7.00 9.77 0.83
CA VAL A 20 -7.29 8.36 1.12
C VAL A 20 -7.49 8.08 2.60
N THR A 21 -8.51 7.30 2.87
CA THR A 21 -8.81 6.69 4.16
C THR A 21 -8.64 5.17 4.09
N ILE A 22 -8.68 4.51 5.26
CA ILE A 22 -8.64 3.05 5.30
C ILE A 22 -9.90 2.40 4.67
N ASP A 23 -11.05 3.07 4.69
CA ASP A 23 -12.28 2.56 4.06
C ASP A 23 -12.17 2.56 2.53
N ASP A 24 -11.46 3.52 1.94
CA ASP A 24 -11.17 3.54 0.51
C ASP A 24 -10.28 2.34 0.11
N VAL A 25 -9.27 2.04 0.94
CA VAL A 25 -8.41 0.87 0.75
C VAL A 25 -9.20 -0.43 0.88
N LYS A 26 -10.10 -0.54 1.87
CA LYS A 26 -10.98 -1.70 2.02
C LYS A 26 -11.84 -1.93 0.79
N THR A 27 -12.40 -0.85 0.25
CA THR A 27 -13.15 -0.90 -1.01
C THR A 27 -12.28 -1.41 -2.16
N ALA A 28 -11.03 -0.93 -2.28
CA ALA A 28 -10.10 -1.44 -3.29
C ALA A 28 -9.74 -2.92 -3.10
N ILE A 29 -9.61 -3.38 -1.85
CA ILE A 29 -9.40 -4.80 -1.51
C ILE A 29 -10.61 -5.66 -1.90
N GLU A 30 -11.83 -5.16 -1.74
CA GLU A 30 -13.04 -5.88 -2.18
C GLU A 30 -13.09 -5.95 -3.71
N GLU A 31 -12.86 -4.82 -4.39
CA GLU A 31 -12.90 -4.75 -5.86
C GLU A 31 -11.82 -5.61 -6.54
N ILE A 32 -10.57 -5.57 -6.05
CA ILE A 32 -9.45 -6.34 -6.65
C ILE A 32 -9.68 -7.85 -6.62
N GLN A 33 -10.43 -8.35 -5.63
CA GLN A 33 -10.76 -9.77 -5.50
C GLN A 33 -11.69 -10.24 -6.63
N GLU A 34 -12.48 -9.33 -7.21
CA GLU A 34 -13.38 -9.61 -8.34
C GLU A 34 -12.70 -9.41 -9.71
N MET A 35 -11.50 -8.83 -9.76
CA MET A 35 -10.77 -8.59 -11.02
C MET A 35 -10.12 -9.86 -11.56
N ASP A 36 -9.86 -9.94 -12.85
CA ASP A 36 -8.99 -10.99 -13.42
C ASP A 36 -7.52 -10.80 -12.98
N GLU A 37 -6.73 -11.89 -12.98
CA GLU A 37 -5.34 -11.87 -12.49
C GLU A 37 -4.44 -10.88 -13.23
N GLU A 38 -4.74 -10.56 -14.49
CA GLU A 38 -3.90 -9.71 -15.35
C GLU A 38 -3.98 -8.21 -14.98
N HIS A 39 -5.07 -7.75 -14.34
CA HIS A 39 -5.33 -6.31 -14.07
C HIS A 39 -5.56 -5.97 -12.60
N GLY A 40 -5.36 -6.92 -11.69
CA GLY A 40 -5.61 -6.70 -10.28
C GLY A 40 -4.39 -6.12 -9.55
N ALA A 41 -4.21 -4.81 -9.58
CA ALA A 41 -3.28 -4.10 -8.69
C ALA A 41 -3.80 -2.72 -8.26
N PHE A 42 -3.46 -2.30 -7.04
CA PHE A 42 -3.66 -0.94 -6.56
C PHE A 42 -2.48 -0.50 -5.68
N TRP A 43 -2.28 0.80 -5.53
CA TRP A 43 -1.26 1.36 -4.66
C TRP A 43 -1.73 2.62 -3.95
N VAL A 44 -1.17 2.86 -2.77
CA VAL A 44 -1.35 4.09 -2.00
C VAL A 44 -0.04 4.85 -1.95
N GLY A 45 -0.10 6.13 -2.26
CA GLY A 45 0.97 7.08 -2.02
C GLY A 45 0.72 7.90 -0.76
N VAL A 46 1.75 8.06 0.08
CA VAL A 46 1.75 8.97 1.24
C VAL A 46 2.91 9.95 1.06
N ILE A 47 2.58 11.23 0.93
CA ILE A 47 3.53 12.29 0.60
C ILE A 47 3.76 13.15 1.84
N TYR A 48 5.03 13.29 2.24
CA TYR A 48 5.45 14.17 3.33
C TYR A 48 6.26 15.35 2.78
N ASP A 49 7.55 15.10 2.49
CA ASP A 49 8.39 15.93 1.60
C ASP A 49 8.52 15.23 0.24
N GLU A 50 8.71 13.91 0.30
CA GLU A 50 8.84 12.99 -0.82
C GLU A 50 7.82 11.86 -0.68
N GLU A 51 7.62 11.16 -1.79
CA GLU A 51 6.60 10.12 -1.92
C GLU A 51 7.07 8.80 -1.31
N ASN A 52 6.17 8.16 -0.56
CA ASN A 52 6.27 6.78 -0.15
C ASN A 52 5.13 6.02 -0.81
N VAL A 53 5.38 4.83 -1.32
CA VAL A 53 4.37 4.02 -2.03
C VAL A 53 4.29 2.63 -1.41
N LEU A 54 3.06 2.15 -1.24
CA LEU A 54 2.73 0.76 -0.92
C LEU A 54 1.77 0.24 -1.99
N GLU A 55 2.17 -0.80 -2.70
CA GLU A 55 1.43 -1.44 -3.80
C GLU A 55 1.01 -2.85 -3.40
N THR A 56 -0.16 -3.28 -3.87
CA THR A 56 -0.66 -4.64 -3.70
C THR A 56 -1.28 -5.16 -4.99
N SER A 57 -0.84 -6.36 -5.37
CA SER A 57 -1.40 -7.13 -6.47
C SER A 57 -2.44 -8.16 -5.97
N LYS A 58 -3.30 -8.64 -6.87
CA LYS A 58 -4.38 -9.58 -6.56
C LYS A 58 -3.88 -10.87 -5.93
N ASP A 59 -2.71 -11.32 -6.36
CA ASP A 59 -2.01 -12.49 -5.87
C ASP A 59 -1.40 -12.27 -4.47
N LEU A 60 -1.74 -11.20 -3.75
CA LEU A 60 -1.24 -10.85 -2.41
C LEU A 60 0.25 -10.49 -2.35
N ASN A 61 0.89 -10.26 -3.50
CA ASN A 61 2.21 -9.68 -3.55
C ASN A 61 2.14 -8.19 -3.18
N VAL A 62 3.02 -7.77 -2.27
CA VAL A 62 3.13 -6.40 -1.77
C VAL A 62 4.51 -5.86 -2.09
N ILE A 63 4.56 -4.65 -2.66
CA ILE A 63 5.79 -3.93 -2.94
C ILE A 63 5.72 -2.57 -2.24
N ALA A 64 6.81 -2.14 -1.62
CA ALA A 64 6.91 -0.80 -1.04
C ALA A 64 8.23 -0.11 -1.40
N VAL A 65 8.14 1.19 -1.63
CA VAL A 65 9.29 2.09 -1.84
C VAL A 65 9.14 3.27 -0.88
N PHE A 66 10.19 3.55 -0.12
CA PHE A 66 10.19 4.62 0.87
C PHE A 66 11.16 5.71 0.47
N SER A 67 10.80 6.96 0.74
CA SER A 67 11.57 8.13 0.31
C SER A 67 12.95 8.23 0.98
N ASP A 68 13.14 7.65 2.18
CA ASP A 68 14.45 7.67 2.83
C ASP A 68 15.47 6.72 2.19
N ASP A 69 15.01 5.73 1.43
CA ASP A 69 15.85 4.72 0.77
C ASP A 69 15.20 4.26 -0.56
N PRO A 70 15.08 5.16 -1.57
CA PRO A 70 14.29 4.90 -2.79
C PRO A 70 14.91 3.82 -3.69
N GLU A 71 16.18 3.47 -3.48
CA GLU A 71 16.85 2.36 -4.17
C GLU A 71 16.44 0.98 -3.62
N VAL A 72 15.85 0.94 -2.42
CA VAL A 72 15.43 -0.30 -1.76
C VAL A 72 13.93 -0.53 -1.99
N GLN A 73 13.62 -1.62 -2.69
CA GLN A 73 12.26 -2.12 -2.79
C GLN A 73 12.01 -3.21 -1.75
N PHE A 74 11.06 -2.98 -0.86
CA PHE A 74 10.57 -4.00 0.06
C PHE A 74 9.53 -4.84 -0.66
N ARG A 75 9.62 -6.17 -0.55
CA ARG A 75 8.67 -7.08 -1.20
C ARG A 75 8.28 -8.20 -0.24
N LYS A 76 7.00 -8.54 -0.21
CA LYS A 76 6.48 -9.63 0.61
C LYS A 76 5.24 -10.26 -0.03
N GLN A 77 5.16 -11.58 0.03
CA GLN A 77 3.93 -12.33 -0.20
C GLN A 77 3.10 -12.30 1.09
N ALA A 78 1.94 -11.64 1.09
CA ALA A 78 1.05 -11.65 2.24
C ALA A 78 0.24 -12.96 2.30
N ASP A 79 -0.10 -13.41 3.51
CA ASP A 79 -0.85 -14.65 3.70
C ASP A 79 -2.35 -14.49 3.39
N ASN A 80 -2.88 -13.28 3.54
CA ASN A 80 -4.31 -12.97 3.36
C ASN A 80 -4.56 -11.46 3.29
N TRP A 81 -5.77 -11.10 2.86
CA TRP A 81 -6.24 -9.70 2.78
C TRP A 81 -6.24 -8.95 4.10
N THR A 82 -6.38 -9.64 5.24
CA THR A 82 -6.29 -8.99 6.56
C THR A 82 -4.87 -8.45 6.81
N GLN A 83 -3.83 -9.14 6.35
CA GLN A 83 -2.46 -8.60 6.41
C GLN A 83 -2.29 -7.38 5.53
N ILE A 84 -2.88 -7.38 4.32
CA ILE A 84 -2.89 -6.22 3.42
C ILE A 84 -3.54 -5.02 4.11
N GLU A 85 -4.74 -5.18 4.68
CA GLU A 85 -5.43 -4.12 5.43
C GLU A 85 -4.56 -3.57 6.57
N ASN A 86 -3.90 -4.44 7.33
CA ASN A 86 -3.03 -4.02 8.43
C ASN A 86 -1.83 -3.20 7.94
N LEU A 87 -1.21 -3.60 6.83
CA LEU A 87 -0.09 -2.86 6.23
C LEU A 87 -0.53 -1.44 5.82
N TYR A 88 -1.64 -1.31 5.10
CA TYR A 88 -2.17 0.01 4.72
C TYR A 88 -2.63 0.84 5.93
N SER A 89 -3.17 0.21 6.98
CA SER A 89 -3.53 0.91 8.23
C SER A 89 -2.31 1.53 8.90
N MET A 90 -1.19 0.80 8.98
CA MET A 90 0.08 1.34 9.49
C MET A 90 0.63 2.43 8.56
N PHE A 91 0.58 2.20 7.25
CA PHE A 91 1.09 3.12 6.24
C PHE A 91 0.38 4.48 6.26
N LEU A 92 -0.95 4.48 6.29
CA LEU A 92 -1.77 5.70 6.37
C LEU A 92 -1.63 6.44 7.70
N LYS A 93 -1.26 5.74 8.79
CA LYS A 93 -0.93 6.38 10.09
C LYS A 93 0.46 7.00 10.13
N GLY A 94 1.29 6.74 9.11
CA GLY A 94 2.67 7.19 9.06
C GLY A 94 3.66 6.33 9.85
N ASP A 95 3.26 5.12 10.24
CA ASP A 95 4.13 4.17 10.95
C ASP A 95 5.06 3.44 9.94
N LEU A 96 5.80 4.19 9.12
CA LEU A 96 6.57 3.66 7.98
C LEU A 96 7.63 2.63 8.39
N GLU A 97 8.29 2.83 9.53
CA GLU A 97 9.25 1.86 10.09
C GLU A 97 8.57 0.52 10.43
N ALA A 98 7.34 0.56 10.96
CA ALA A 98 6.58 -0.65 11.24
C ALA A 98 6.20 -1.39 9.95
N VAL A 99 5.84 -0.66 8.88
CA VAL A 99 5.61 -1.24 7.55
C VAL A 99 6.87 -1.90 7.02
N LYS A 100 8.03 -1.23 7.07
CA LYS A 100 9.32 -1.81 6.67
C LYS A 100 9.60 -3.10 7.45
N THR A 101 9.43 -3.10 8.78
CA THR A 101 9.63 -4.31 9.60
C THR A 101 8.66 -5.42 9.21
N ALA A 102 7.39 -5.12 8.97
CA ALA A 102 6.39 -6.11 8.57
C ALA A 102 6.67 -6.74 7.20
N LEU A 103 7.26 -5.97 6.27
CA LEU A 103 7.68 -6.43 4.94
C LEU A 103 9.03 -7.17 4.95
N LYS A 104 9.84 -7.03 6.00
CA LYS A 104 11.19 -7.60 6.08
C LYS A 104 11.29 -9.05 6.58
N ASN A 105 10.21 -9.70 7.04
CA ASN A 105 10.30 -10.95 7.83
C ASN A 105 9.65 -12.17 7.15
N GLU A 106 10.16 -13.41 7.22
CA GLU A 106 11.22 -14.06 8.04
C GLU A 106 12.11 -14.99 7.17
N GLU A 107 13.41 -15.12 7.49
CA GLU A 107 14.23 -16.29 7.08
C GLU A 107 13.75 -17.58 7.76
#